data_AF-A0A1R1M186-F1
#
_entry.id   AF-A0A1R1M186-F1
#
_cell.length_a   1.000
_cell.length_b   1.000
_cell.length_c   1.000
_cell.angle_alpha   90.00
_cell.angle_beta   90.00
_cell.angle_gamma   90.00
#
_symmetry.space_group_name_H-M   'P 1'
#
loop_
_entity.id
_entity.type
_entity.pdbx_description
1 polymer ?
#
loop_
_entity_poly.entity_id
_entity_poly.type
_entity_poly.pdbx_seq_one_letter_code
_entity_poly.pdbx_strand_id
1 'polypeptide(L)'
;MDQILDNLKDPSWWFTGIFFLLVGILLTKALSSWLPNIWKFIAKLVPRITRKVQRWKERKILKRVKRYRQHPTEVVWLTTRYWSLMTLFTMYAGFLTISFSLSPEVADKSTEIKKLFPLVLPIYAFQLLIMWEQVVLKRVRKAHIQWQKRITRRSSKDAVNGAA
;
A
#
# COMPACT_ATOMS: atom_id res chain seq x y z
N MET A 1 11.38 -19.93 28.93
CA MET A 1 9.97 -20.21 28.60
C MET A 1 9.05 -19.51 29.59
N ASP A 2 9.49 -19.38 30.84
CA ASP A 2 8.75 -18.72 31.93
C ASP A 2 8.51 -17.22 31.71
N GLN A 3 9.45 -16.48 31.10
CA GLN A 3 9.24 -15.06 30.77
C GLN A 3 8.09 -14.79 29.79
N ILE A 4 7.78 -15.73 28.87
CA ILE A 4 6.64 -15.56 27.95
C ILE A 4 5.32 -15.81 28.70
N LEU A 5 5.32 -16.76 29.64
CA LEU A 5 4.17 -17.06 30.50
C LEU A 5 3.91 -15.95 31.52
N ASP A 6 4.96 -15.32 32.04
CA ASP A 6 4.85 -14.16 32.94
C ASP A 6 4.36 -12.91 32.19
N ASN A 7 4.88 -12.64 30.98
CA ASN A 7 4.38 -11.55 30.13
C ASN A 7 2.93 -11.77 29.64
N LEU A 8 2.48 -13.03 29.49
CA LEU A 8 1.09 -13.35 29.13
C LEU A 8 0.10 -13.12 30.28
N LYS A 9 0.57 -13.20 31.53
CA LYS A 9 -0.23 -12.88 32.72
C LYS A 9 -0.40 -11.38 32.92
N ASP A 10 0.48 -10.56 32.36
CA ASP A 10 0.46 -9.12 32.56
C ASP A 10 -0.61 -8.44 31.66
N PRO A 11 -1.66 -7.81 32.22
CA PRO A 11 -2.74 -7.19 31.46
C PRO A 11 -2.27 -6.08 30.52
N SER A 12 -1.13 -5.47 30.84
CA SER A 12 -0.41 -4.47 30.05
C SER A 12 0.01 -4.97 28.66
N TRP A 13 0.30 -6.27 28.51
CA TRP A 13 0.65 -6.87 27.22
C TRP A 13 -0.56 -7.01 26.29
N TRP A 14 -1.70 -7.43 26.82
CA TRP A 14 -2.98 -7.40 26.08
C TRP A 14 -3.36 -5.98 25.69
N PHE A 15 -3.11 -5.01 26.56
CA PHE A 15 -3.39 -3.60 26.30
C PHE A 15 -2.53 -3.04 25.16
N THR A 16 -1.24 -3.39 25.11
CA THR A 16 -0.35 -2.98 24.01
C THR A 16 -0.73 -3.63 22.69
N GLY A 17 -1.04 -4.93 22.67
CA GLY A 17 -1.53 -5.63 21.47
C GLY A 17 -2.83 -5.04 20.91
N ILE A 18 -3.83 -4.83 21.77
CA ILE A 18 -5.11 -4.20 21.39
C ILE A 18 -4.91 -2.74 20.97
N PHE A 19 -4.00 -2.01 21.63
CA PHE A 19 -3.63 -0.65 21.24
C PHE A 19 -3.01 -0.60 19.85
N PHE A 20 -2.05 -1.46 19.51
CA PHE A 20 -1.48 -1.51 18.16
C PHE A 20 -2.49 -1.96 17.10
N LEU A 21 -3.42 -2.86 17.45
CA LEU A 21 -4.50 -3.25 16.56
C LEU A 21 -5.47 -2.07 16.30
N LEU A 22 -5.87 -1.37 17.36
CA LEU A 22 -6.73 -0.18 17.28
C LEU A 22 -6.04 0.97 16.55
N VAL A 23 -4.77 1.25 16.85
CA VAL A 23 -3.96 2.25 16.16
C VAL A 23 -3.79 1.85 14.70
N GLY A 24 -3.53 0.58 14.40
CA GLY A 24 -3.46 0.07 13.03
C GLY A 24 -4.77 0.31 12.27
N ILE A 25 -5.92 -0.03 12.87
CA ILE A 25 -7.24 0.23 12.29
C ILE A 25 -7.50 1.74 12.13
N LEU A 26 -7.25 2.54 13.16
CA LEU A 26 -7.43 4.00 13.14
C LEU A 26 -6.54 4.65 12.11
N LEU A 27 -5.30 4.21 11.97
CA LEU A 27 -4.33 4.77 11.05
C LEU A 27 -4.64 4.35 9.62
N THR A 28 -5.08 3.12 9.40
CA THR A 28 -5.62 2.67 8.11
C THR A 28 -6.87 3.46 7.74
N LYS A 29 -7.75 3.73 8.72
CA LYS A 29 -8.96 4.54 8.54
C LYS A 29 -8.62 6.02 8.30
N ALA A 30 -7.61 6.57 8.97
CA ALA A 30 -7.12 7.93 8.77
C ALA A 30 -6.51 8.09 7.37
N LEU A 31 -5.66 7.16 6.93
CA LEU A 31 -5.11 7.17 5.58
C LEU A 31 -6.19 6.94 4.49
N SER A 32 -7.18 6.09 4.76
CA SER A 32 -8.27 5.79 3.85
C SER A 32 -9.30 6.92 3.73
N SER A 33 -9.61 7.61 4.83
CA SER A 33 -10.73 8.56 4.91
C SER A 33 -10.32 10.01 5.19
N TRP A 34 -9.31 10.24 6.04
CA TRP A 34 -8.83 11.59 6.33
C TRP A 34 -7.93 12.13 5.22
N LEU A 35 -7.00 11.32 4.69
CA LEU A 35 -6.10 11.77 3.61
C LEU A 35 -6.86 12.29 2.38
N PRO A 36 -7.92 11.61 1.88
CA PRO A 36 -8.74 12.15 0.80
C PRO A 36 -9.49 13.44 1.18
N ASN A 37 -9.94 13.57 2.43
CA ASN A 37 -10.67 14.74 2.89
C ASN A 37 -9.75 15.96 3.09
N ILE A 38 -8.54 15.76 3.62
CA ILE A 38 -7.48 16.77 3.67
C ILE A 38 -7.12 17.21 2.25
N TRP A 39 -6.99 16.25 1.32
CA TRP A 39 -6.72 16.58 -0.07
C TRP A 39 -7.84 17.40 -0.72
N LYS A 40 -9.12 17.08 -0.42
CA LYS A 40 -10.26 17.90 -0.86
C LYS A 40 -10.23 19.30 -0.26
N PHE A 41 -9.85 19.44 1.01
CA PHE A 41 -9.73 20.73 1.68
C PHE A 41 -8.62 21.59 1.05
N ILE A 42 -7.43 21.02 0.86
CA ILE A 42 -6.30 21.67 0.16
C ILE A 42 -6.68 22.01 -1.29
N ALA A 43 -7.45 21.16 -1.96
CA ALA A 43 -7.93 21.42 -3.32
C ALA A 43 -8.92 22.58 -3.41
N LYS A 44 -9.69 22.84 -2.34
CA LYS A 44 -10.55 24.03 -2.23
C LYS A 44 -9.71 25.30 -1.97
N LEU A 45 -8.70 25.21 -1.11
CA LEU A 45 -7.81 26.34 -0.78
C LEU A 45 -6.95 26.78 -1.96
N VAL A 46 -6.36 25.83 -2.70
CA VAL A 46 -5.45 26.13 -3.81
C VAL A 46 -5.80 25.31 -5.05
N PRO A 47 -6.87 25.68 -5.78
CA PRO A 47 -7.39 24.87 -6.89
C PRO A 47 -6.44 24.81 -8.08
N ARG A 48 -5.63 25.85 -8.33
CA ARG A 48 -4.70 25.87 -9.47
C ARG A 48 -3.56 24.87 -9.32
N ILE A 49 -2.96 24.78 -8.13
CA ILE A 49 -1.83 23.89 -7.86
C ILE A 49 -2.30 22.44 -7.78
N THR A 50 -3.38 22.18 -7.05
CA THR A 50 -3.93 20.82 -6.90
C THR A 50 -4.38 20.22 -8.22
N ARG A 51 -5.01 21.01 -9.12
CA ARG A 51 -5.33 20.57 -10.48
C ARG A 51 -4.08 20.23 -11.30
N LYS A 52 -3.01 21.03 -11.22
CA LYS A 52 -1.74 20.73 -11.91
C LYS A 52 -1.12 19.43 -11.40
N VAL A 53 -1.05 19.25 -10.09
CA VAL A 53 -0.53 18.02 -9.45
C VAL A 53 -1.37 16.80 -9.84
N GLN A 54 -2.70 16.91 -9.79
CA GLN A 54 -3.60 15.83 -10.18
C GLN A 54 -3.42 15.46 -11.66
N ARG A 55 -3.36 16.45 -12.57
CA ARG A 55 -3.11 16.20 -14.01
C ARG A 55 -1.76 15.53 -14.23
N TRP A 56 -0.72 15.96 -13.52
CA TRP A 56 0.61 15.37 -13.63
C TRP A 56 0.64 13.91 -13.15
N LYS A 57 0.03 13.63 -11.99
CA LYS A 57 -0.16 12.27 -11.46
C LYS A 57 -0.92 11.39 -12.44
N GLU A 58 -2.04 11.88 -12.96
CA GLU A 58 -2.87 11.14 -13.91
C GLU A 58 -2.11 10.86 -15.21
N ARG A 59 -1.40 11.85 -15.76
CA ARG A 59 -0.54 11.66 -16.93
C ARG A 59 0.53 10.60 -16.71
N LYS A 60 1.20 10.58 -15.54
CA LYS A 60 2.19 9.55 -15.20
C LYS A 60 1.57 8.15 -15.17
N ILE A 61 0.40 8.01 -14.53
CA ILE A 61 -0.32 6.73 -14.46
C ILE A 61 -0.75 6.29 -15.87
N LEU A 62 -1.34 7.18 -16.67
CA LEU A 62 -1.78 6.88 -18.03
C LEU A 62 -0.61 6.46 -18.95
N LYS A 63 0.55 7.10 -18.82
CA LYS A 63 1.77 6.69 -19.53
C LYS A 63 2.20 5.27 -19.16
N ARG A 64 2.21 4.92 -17.86
CA ARG A 64 2.47 3.54 -17.42
C ARG A 64 1.43 2.58 -17.99
N VAL A 65 0.13 2.88 -17.86
CA VAL A 65 -0.95 2.03 -18.38
C VAL A 65 -0.82 1.81 -19.89
N LYS A 66 -0.51 2.86 -20.67
CA LYS A 66 -0.34 2.74 -22.12
C LYS A 66 0.79 1.79 -22.49
N ARG A 67 1.92 1.84 -21.75
CA ARG A 67 3.07 0.95 -21.94
C ARG A 67 2.71 -0.49 -21.60
N TYR A 68 2.19 -0.72 -20.40
CA TYR A 68 2.00 -2.07 -19.85
C TYR A 68 0.79 -2.83 -20.40
N ARG A 69 -0.24 -2.16 -20.91
CA ARG A 69 -1.51 -2.83 -21.27
C ARG A 69 -1.38 -3.87 -22.39
N GLN A 70 -0.38 -3.76 -23.26
CA GLN A 70 -0.21 -4.64 -24.44
C GLN A 70 0.67 -5.86 -24.14
N HIS A 71 1.51 -5.77 -23.10
CA HIS A 71 2.54 -6.78 -22.83
C HIS A 71 2.16 -7.60 -21.58
N PRO A 72 1.70 -8.85 -21.73
CA PRO A 72 1.26 -9.67 -20.60
C PRO A 72 2.39 -9.96 -19.61
N THR A 73 3.62 -10.15 -20.10
CA THR A 73 4.83 -10.38 -19.28
C THR A 73 5.11 -9.21 -18.34
N GLU A 74 4.94 -7.97 -18.81
CA GLU A 74 5.16 -6.79 -17.97
C GLU A 74 4.06 -6.62 -16.90
N VAL A 75 2.81 -7.03 -17.20
CA VAL A 75 1.71 -7.02 -16.22
C VAL A 75 1.97 -8.05 -15.11
N VAL A 76 2.49 -9.23 -15.48
CA VAL A 76 2.91 -10.25 -14.52
C VAL A 76 4.07 -9.73 -13.68
N TRP A 77 5.11 -9.14 -14.30
CA TRP A 77 6.23 -8.53 -13.57
C TRP A 77 5.78 -7.47 -12.57
N LEU A 78 4.87 -6.58 -12.94
CA LEU A 78 4.30 -5.58 -12.03
C LEU A 78 3.55 -6.23 -10.87
N THR A 79 2.83 -7.31 -11.13
CA THR A 79 2.12 -8.07 -10.11
C THR A 79 3.11 -8.70 -9.13
N THR A 80 4.14 -9.38 -9.63
CA THR A 80 5.18 -10.01 -8.81
C THR A 80 5.96 -8.98 -7.99
N ARG A 81 6.32 -7.83 -8.59
CA ARG A 81 6.96 -6.72 -7.88
C ARG A 81 6.10 -6.17 -6.74
N TYR A 82 4.80 -6.04 -6.94
CA TYR A 82 3.90 -5.62 -5.88
C TYR A 82 3.89 -6.63 -4.72
N TRP A 83 3.84 -7.92 -5.03
CA TRP A 83 3.88 -8.98 -4.01
C TRP A 83 5.21 -9.03 -3.27
N SER A 84 6.35 -8.86 -3.96
CA SER A 84 7.65 -8.83 -3.29
C SER A 84 7.82 -7.63 -2.36
N LEU A 85 7.28 -6.46 -2.73
CA LEU A 85 7.22 -5.30 -1.83
C LEU A 85 6.33 -5.56 -0.62
N MET A 86 5.18 -6.21 -0.82
CA MET A 86 4.29 -6.60 0.27
C MET A 86 4.93 -7.59 1.23
N THR A 87 5.62 -8.62 0.73
CA THR A 87 6.29 -9.59 1.61
C THR A 87 7.42 -8.96 2.40
N LEU A 88 8.24 -8.11 1.78
CA LEU A 88 9.29 -7.35 2.46
C LEU A 88 8.72 -6.47 3.57
N PHE A 89 7.61 -5.77 3.29
CA PHE A 89 6.93 -4.96 4.28
C PHE A 89 6.40 -5.78 5.45
N THR A 90 5.76 -6.92 5.18
CA THR A 90 5.27 -7.82 6.23
C THR A 90 6.42 -8.39 7.06
N MET A 91 7.52 -8.79 6.44
CA MET A 91 8.73 -9.24 7.14
C MET A 91 9.31 -8.15 8.04
N TYR A 92 9.39 -6.92 7.54
CA TYR A 92 9.90 -5.78 8.30
C TYR A 92 8.98 -5.39 9.47
N ALA A 93 7.67 -5.39 9.25
CA ALA A 93 6.69 -5.16 10.31
C ALA A 93 6.74 -6.26 11.39
N GLY A 94 6.91 -7.52 10.96
CA GLY A 94 7.14 -8.66 11.86
C GLY A 94 8.41 -8.49 12.69
N PHE A 95 9.53 -8.16 12.05
CA PHE A 95 10.80 -7.88 12.73
C PHE A 95 10.65 -6.79 13.79
N LEU A 96 10.00 -5.68 13.45
CA LEU A 96 9.75 -4.59 14.39
C LEU A 96 8.90 -4.99 15.59
N THR A 97 7.89 -5.83 15.36
CA THR A 97 7.02 -6.34 16.43
C THR A 97 7.81 -7.23 17.39
N ILE A 98 8.71 -8.07 16.86
CA ILE A 98 9.60 -8.93 17.65
C ILE A 98 10.61 -8.08 18.43
N SER A 99 11.25 -7.10 17.79
CA SER A 99 12.18 -6.18 18.45
C SER A 99 11.52 -5.40 19.59
N PHE A 100 10.27 -4.97 19.41
CA PHE A 100 9.51 -4.31 20.47
C PHE A 100 9.18 -5.26 21.62
N SER A 101 8.79 -6.50 21.31
CA SER A 101 8.43 -7.52 22.32
C SER A 101 9.62 -7.99 23.15
N LEU A 102 10.83 -7.97 22.58
CA LEU A 102 12.07 -8.38 23.25
C LEU A 102 12.76 -7.24 24.00
N SER A 103 12.29 -6.00 23.86
CA SER A 103 12.89 -4.85 24.53
C SER A 103 12.53 -4.88 26.03
N PRO A 104 13.52 -4.92 26.96
CA PRO A 104 13.26 -4.95 28.39
C PRO A 104 12.58 -3.66 28.88
N GLU A 105 11.82 -3.79 29.97
CA GLU A 105 10.89 -2.79 30.47
C GLU A 105 11.52 -1.44 30.85
N VAL A 106 11.29 -0.44 30.00
CA VAL A 106 10.60 0.81 30.31
C VAL A 106 10.93 1.53 31.65
N ALA A 107 12.19 1.92 31.85
CA ALA A 107 12.55 2.92 32.88
C ALA A 107 12.49 4.37 32.36
N ASP A 108 12.56 4.60 31.03
CA ASP A 108 12.64 5.96 30.48
C ASP A 108 11.90 6.08 29.12
N LYS A 109 10.56 6.13 29.19
CA LYS A 109 9.63 6.10 28.04
C LYS A 109 9.92 7.17 26.98
N SER A 110 10.50 8.31 27.35
CA SER A 110 10.65 9.46 26.43
C SER A 110 11.87 9.33 25.48
N THR A 111 12.91 8.66 25.94
CA THR A 111 14.24 8.58 25.31
C THR A 111 14.28 7.44 24.29
N GLU A 112 13.59 6.33 24.57
CA GLU A 112 13.41 5.18 23.67
C GLU A 112 12.46 5.48 22.50
N ILE A 113 11.37 6.23 22.71
CA ILE A 113 10.45 6.63 21.62
C ILE A 113 11.19 7.42 20.53
N LYS A 114 12.15 8.28 20.92
CA LYS A 114 13.00 9.02 19.97
C LYS A 114 13.94 8.11 19.18
N LYS A 115 14.44 7.01 19.78
CA LYS A 115 15.29 6.02 19.11
C LYS A 115 14.50 5.12 18.14
N LEU A 116 13.26 4.81 18.48
CA LEU A 116 12.39 3.95 17.66
C LEU A 116 11.70 4.72 16.53
N PHE A 117 11.52 6.04 16.67
CA PHE A 117 10.96 6.91 15.63
C PHE A 117 11.60 6.76 14.23
N PRO A 118 12.94 6.78 14.07
CA PRO A 118 13.56 6.57 12.76
C PRO A 118 13.37 5.16 12.20
N LEU A 119 13.04 4.16 13.03
CA LEU A 119 12.74 2.78 12.61
C LEU A 119 11.28 2.63 12.15
N VAL A 120 10.36 3.42 12.69
CA VAL A 120 8.95 3.40 12.27
C VAL A 120 8.71 4.20 10.99
N LEU A 121 9.51 5.24 10.73
CA LEU A 121 9.37 6.11 9.55
C LEU A 121 9.47 5.35 8.20
N PRO A 122 10.39 4.38 8.02
CA PRO A 122 10.41 3.49 6.87
C PRO A 122 9.12 2.69 6.67
N ILE A 123 8.43 2.24 7.74
CA ILE A 123 7.16 1.52 7.62
C ILE A 123 6.14 2.39 6.88
N TYR A 124 6.01 3.65 7.29
CA TYR A 124 5.07 4.57 6.65
C TYR A 124 5.45 4.86 5.21
N ALA A 125 6.74 5.02 4.90
CA ALA A 125 7.21 5.19 3.53
C ALA A 125 6.89 3.96 2.66
N PHE A 126 7.16 2.75 3.15
CA PHE A 126 6.83 1.50 2.47
C PHE A 126 5.32 1.34 2.29
N GLN A 127 4.52 1.68 3.29
CA GLN A 127 3.06 1.64 3.21
C GLN A 127 2.54 2.55 2.09
N LEU A 128 3.06 3.78 1.98
CA LEU A 128 2.69 4.70 0.90
C LEU A 128 3.10 4.17 -0.48
N LEU A 129 4.29 3.56 -0.59
CA LEU A 129 4.76 2.95 -1.83
C LEU A 129 3.87 1.78 -2.26
N ILE A 130 3.50 0.90 -1.32
CA ILE A 130 2.61 -0.23 -1.56
C ILE A 130 1.23 0.24 -2.01
N MET A 131 0.64 1.20 -1.31
CA MET A 131 -0.65 1.78 -1.69
C MET A 131 -0.60 2.39 -3.10
N TRP A 132 0.48 3.10 -3.43
CA TRP A 132 0.66 3.67 -4.76
C TRP A 132 0.76 2.59 -5.85
N GLU A 133 1.62 1.59 -5.66
CA GLU A 133 1.77 0.49 -6.62
C GLU A 133 0.46 -0.30 -6.78
N GLN A 134 -0.32 -0.49 -5.71
CA GLN A 134 -1.64 -1.12 -5.78
C GLN A 134 -2.62 -0.35 -6.68
N VAL A 135 -2.64 0.99 -6.59
CA VAL A 135 -3.50 1.84 -7.44
C VAL A 135 -3.08 1.74 -8.91
N VAL A 136 -1.78 1.76 -9.19
CA VAL A 136 -1.25 1.60 -10.55
C VAL A 136 -1.61 0.20 -11.09
N LEU A 137 -1.34 -0.85 -10.32
CA LEU A 137 -1.59 -2.24 -10.70
C LEU A 137 -3.07 -2.48 -11.03
N LYS A 138 -3.99 -2.01 -10.18
CA LYS A 138 -5.44 -2.12 -10.43
C LYS A 138 -5.84 -1.49 -11.77
N ARG A 139 -5.32 -0.30 -12.07
CA ARG A 139 -5.61 0.41 -13.34
C ARG A 139 -4.98 -0.29 -14.54
N VAL A 140 -3.73 -0.75 -14.43
CA VAL A 140 -3.05 -1.50 -15.50
C VAL A 140 -3.78 -2.81 -15.80
N ARG A 141 -4.11 -3.60 -14.77
CA ARG A 141 -4.83 -4.87 -14.93
C ARG A 141 -6.19 -4.67 -15.58
N LYS A 142 -6.98 -3.67 -15.13
CA LYS A 142 -8.28 -3.34 -15.75
C LYS A 142 -8.12 -2.96 -17.22
N ALA A 143 -7.12 -2.15 -17.56
CA ALA A 143 -6.85 -1.74 -18.93
C ALA A 143 -6.39 -2.92 -19.81
N HIS A 144 -5.56 -3.82 -19.27
CA HIS A 144 -5.11 -5.03 -19.96
C HIS A 144 -6.28 -5.97 -20.28
N ILE A 145 -7.15 -6.26 -19.31
CA ILE A 145 -8.36 -7.08 -19.52
C ILE A 145 -9.27 -6.45 -20.59
N GLN A 146 -9.50 -5.13 -20.53
CA GLN A 146 -10.29 -4.42 -21.54
C GLN A 146 -9.64 -4.43 -22.93
N TRP A 147 -8.32 -4.46 -23.01
CA TRP A 147 -7.59 -4.56 -24.27
C TRP A 147 -7.68 -5.98 -24.85
N GLN A 148 -7.45 -7.01 -24.04
CA GLN A 148 -7.61 -8.41 -24.47
C GLN A 148 -9.04 -8.68 -24.96
N LYS A 149 -10.07 -8.28 -24.20
CA LYS A 149 -11.48 -8.42 -24.62
C LYS A 149 -11.76 -7.77 -25.99
N ARG A 150 -11.11 -6.65 -26.32
CA ARG A 150 -11.27 -5.97 -27.61
C ARG A 150 -10.61 -6.73 -28.76
N ILE A 151 -9.44 -7.31 -28.53
CA ILE A 151 -8.75 -8.12 -29.54
C ILE A 151 -9.51 -9.40 -29.83
N THR A 152 -9.93 -10.13 -28.79
CA THR A 152 -10.71 -11.37 -28.97
C THR A 152 -12.02 -11.12 -29.72
N ARG A 153 -12.70 -10.01 -29.43
CA ARG A 153 -13.92 -9.61 -30.17
C ARG A 153 -13.67 -9.25 -31.63
N ARG A 154 -12.54 -8.61 -31.96
CA ARG A 154 -12.19 -8.30 -33.36
C ARG A 154 -11.84 -9.57 -34.12
N SER A 155 -10.95 -10.39 -33.56
CA SER A 155 -10.57 -11.68 -34.12
C SER A 155 -11.78 -12.59 -34.38
N SER A 156 -12.75 -12.64 -33.47
CA SER A 156 -14.00 -13.38 -33.68
C SER A 156 -14.87 -12.82 -34.82
N LYS A 157 -14.95 -11.50 -34.98
CA LYS A 157 -15.69 -10.88 -36.09
C LYS A 157 -15.00 -11.12 -37.44
N ASP A 158 -13.69 -11.01 -37.47
CA ASP A 158 -12.90 -11.22 -38.68
C ASP A 158 -12.98 -12.69 -39.12
N ALA A 159 -13.01 -13.65 -38.18
CA ALA A 159 -13.22 -15.07 -38.47
C ALA A 159 -14.62 -15.37 -39.05
N VAL A 160 -15.67 -14.70 -38.56
CA VAL A 160 -17.03 -14.86 -39.08
C VAL A 160 -17.15 -14.26 -40.49
N ASN A 161 -16.56 -13.09 -40.73
CA ASN A 161 -16.61 -12.42 -42.04
C ASN A 161 -15.72 -13.08 -43.10
N GLY A 162 -14.68 -13.82 -42.71
CA GLY A 162 -13.85 -14.59 -43.64
C GLY A 162 -14.40 -15.98 -43.99
N ALA A 163 -15.43 -16.45 -43.27
CA ALA A 163 -16.09 -17.73 -43.51
C ALA A 163 -17.42 -17.61 -44.27
N ALA A 164 -17.89 -16.38 -44.52
CA ALA A 164 -19.09 -16.04 -45.29
C ALA A 164 -18.70 -15.56 -46.69
#